data_AF-A0A3M0WK34-F1
#
_entry.id   AF-A0A3M0WK34-F1
#
_cell.length_a   1.000
_cell.length_b   1.000
_cell.length_c   1.000
_cell.angle_alpha   90.00
_cell.angle_beta   90.00
_cell.angle_gamma   90.00
#
_symmetry.space_group_name_H-M   'P 1'
#
loop_
_entity.id
_entity.type
_entity.pdbx_description
1 polymer ?
#
loop_
_entity_poly.entity_id
_entity_poly.type
_entity_poly.pdbx_seq_one_letter_code
_entity_poly.pdbx_strand_id
1 'polypeptide(L)'
;MANKEKKEVKTPTMEELNKELRGYIAQIEALRSEIAVVDESIATYRTAIKTINNLRDLGKGKNILIPIGAGAQIEAKIENPDRVVVSIGAGISAELNAEEALTQI
;
A
#
# COMPACT_ATOMS: atom_id res chain seq x y z
N MET A 1 -47.45 31.90 30.67
CA MET A 1 -47.39 31.56 29.23
C MET A 1 -45.98 31.86 28.72
N ALA A 2 -45.27 30.78 28.34
CA ALA A 2 -44.04 30.65 27.55
C ALA A 2 -43.00 31.79 27.52
N ASN A 3 -41.92 31.58 28.28
CA ASN A 3 -40.60 32.17 28.06
C ASN A 3 -40.01 31.62 26.75
N LYS A 4 -39.86 32.46 25.72
CA LYS A 4 -39.09 32.12 24.51
C LYS A 4 -37.68 32.65 24.68
N GLU A 5 -36.80 31.83 25.22
CA GLU A 5 -35.35 32.00 25.07
C GLU A 5 -35.02 32.01 23.58
N LYS A 6 -34.76 33.19 23.02
CA LYS A 6 -34.08 33.31 21.74
C LYS A 6 -32.66 32.79 21.96
N LYS A 7 -32.35 31.61 21.40
CA LYS A 7 -30.96 31.17 21.22
C LYS A 7 -30.25 32.20 20.34
N GLU A 8 -29.45 33.06 20.95
CA GLU A 8 -28.45 33.87 20.26
C GLU A 8 -27.50 32.89 19.55
N VAL A 9 -27.60 32.84 18.22
CA VAL A 9 -26.59 32.17 17.40
C VAL A 9 -25.36 33.07 17.44
N LYS A 10 -24.40 32.75 18.31
CA LYS A 10 -23.08 33.38 18.32
C LYS A 10 -22.43 33.13 16.96
N THR A 11 -22.27 34.19 16.16
CA THR A 11 -21.48 34.14 14.93
C THR A 11 -20.04 33.77 15.30
N PRO A 12 -19.43 32.74 14.70
CA PRO A 12 -18.07 32.35 15.03
C PRO A 12 -17.14 33.53 14.78
N THR A 13 -16.24 33.79 15.73
CA THR A 13 -15.22 34.83 15.59
C THR A 13 -14.23 34.43 14.49
N MET A 14 -13.58 35.42 13.87
CA MET A 14 -12.56 35.15 12.84
C MET A 14 -11.40 34.31 13.37
N GLU A 15 -11.13 34.37 14.67
CA GLU A 15 -10.12 33.53 15.32
C GLU A 15 -10.55 32.07 15.41
N GLU A 16 -11.80 31.80 15.80
CA GLU A 16 -12.39 30.46 15.85
C GLU A 16 -12.44 29.81 14.46
N LEU A 17 -12.88 30.56 13.45
CA LEU A 17 -12.94 30.06 12.06
C LEU A 17 -11.54 29.72 11.52
N ASN A 18 -10.53 30.55 11.82
CA ASN A 18 -9.15 30.26 11.43
C ASN A 18 -8.57 29.04 12.16
N LYS A 19 -8.94 28.83 13.43
CA LYS A 19 -8.55 27.64 14.19
C LYS A 19 -9.16 26.38 13.58
N GLU A 20 -10.44 26.43 13.23
CA GLU A 20 -11.14 25.32 12.60
C GLU A 20 -10.55 24.99 11.22
N LEU A 21 -10.29 26.01 10.40
CA LEU A 21 -9.64 25.86 9.09
C LEU A 21 -8.26 25.18 9.20
N ARG A 22 -7.43 25.62 10.16
CA ARG A 22 -6.13 24.96 10.42
C ARG A 22 -6.32 23.51 10.85
N GLY A 23 -7.34 23.22 11.65
CA GLY A 23 -7.69 21.86 12.04
C GLY A 23 -8.07 20.97 10.85
N TYR A 24 -8.83 21.50 9.89
CA TYR A 24 -9.17 20.75 8.67
C TYR A 24 -7.96 20.56 7.75
N ILE A 25 -7.09 21.55 7.60
CA ILE A 25 -5.87 21.42 6.80
C ILE A 25 -4.98 20.30 7.36
N ALA A 26 -4.77 20.26 8.68
CA ALA A 26 -3.99 19.21 9.32
C ALA A 26 -4.61 17.81 9.10
N GLN A 27 -5.94 17.69 9.16
CA GLN A 27 -6.63 16.43 8.87
C GLN A 27 -6.47 16.01 7.39
N ILE A 28 -6.54 16.96 6.46
CA ILE A 28 -6.33 16.70 5.02
C ILE A 28 -4.90 16.22 4.77
N GLU A 29 -3.91 16.84 5.41
CA GLU A 29 -2.51 16.43 5.28
C GLU A 29 -2.26 15.02 5.83
N ALA A 30 -2.86 14.68 6.97
CA ALA A 30 -2.79 13.32 7.52
C ALA A 30 -3.40 12.28 6.55
N LEU A 31 -4.60 12.54 6.03
CA LEU A 31 -5.26 11.66 5.06
C LEU A 31 -4.45 11.51 3.77
N ARG A 32 -3.82 12.58 3.28
CA ARG A 32 -2.95 12.52 2.10
C ARG A 32 -1.73 11.63 2.35
N SER A 33 -1.16 11.68 3.55
CA SER A 33 -0.05 10.79 3.93
C SER A 33 -0.49 9.33 3.96
N GLU A 34 -1.67 9.03 4.50
CA GLU A 34 -2.21 7.67 4.52
C GLU A 34 -2.47 7.15 3.10
N ILE A 35 -3.04 7.98 2.21
CA ILE A 35 -3.25 7.63 0.80
C ILE A 35 -1.92 7.28 0.12
N ALA A 36 -0.87 8.07 0.36
CA ALA A 36 0.44 7.82 -0.25
C ALA A 36 1.01 6.44 0.16
N VAL A 37 0.83 6.03 1.42
CA VAL A 37 1.27 4.71 1.92
C VAL A 37 0.48 3.58 1.25
N VAL A 38 -0.83 3.76 1.08
CA VAL A 38 -1.68 2.78 0.38
C VAL A 38 -1.27 2.67 -1.09
N ASP A 39 -1.02 3.79 -1.77
CA ASP A 39 -0.59 3.80 -3.18
C ASP A 39 0.75 3.08 -3.38
N GLU A 40 1.72 3.27 -2.47
CA GLU A 40 3.00 2.55 -2.49
C GLU A 40 2.80 1.03 -2.29
N SER A 41 1.88 0.65 -1.39
CA SER A 41 1.52 -0.74 -1.18
C SER A 41 0.92 -1.36 -2.45
N ILE A 42 -0.03 -0.66 -3.09
CA ILE A 42 -0.63 -1.08 -4.36
C ILE A 42 0.43 -1.24 -5.47
N ALA A 43 1.38 -0.30 -5.57
CA ALA A 43 2.46 -0.39 -6.56
C ALA A 43 3.36 -1.61 -6.32
N THR A 44 3.63 -1.94 -5.06
CA THR A 44 4.38 -3.12 -4.66
C THR A 44 3.66 -4.41 -5.07
N TYR A 45 2.37 -4.56 -4.73
CA TYR A 45 1.56 -5.72 -5.12
C TYR A 45 1.47 -5.90 -6.64
N ARG A 46 1.23 -4.80 -7.38
CA ARG A 46 1.23 -4.84 -8.86
C ARG A 46 2.56 -5.30 -9.44
N THR A 47 3.67 -4.90 -8.84
CA THR A 47 5.02 -5.31 -9.28
C THR A 47 5.25 -6.79 -8.99
N ALA A 48 4.83 -7.28 -7.84
CA ALA A 48 4.90 -8.71 -7.49
C ALA A 48 4.08 -9.56 -8.48
N ILE A 49 2.81 -9.19 -8.73
CA ILE A 49 1.93 -9.88 -9.69
C ILE A 49 2.58 -9.96 -11.08
N LYS A 50 3.10 -8.84 -11.59
CA LYS A 50 3.79 -8.81 -12.89
C LYS A 50 5.04 -9.70 -12.89
N THR A 51 5.81 -9.69 -11.81
CA THR A 51 7.05 -10.48 -11.70
C THR A 51 6.76 -11.97 -11.68
N ILE A 52 5.75 -12.42 -10.91
CA ILE A 52 5.31 -13.82 -10.88
C ILE A 52 4.92 -14.30 -12.28
N ASN A 53 4.09 -13.53 -12.99
CA ASN A 53 3.69 -13.88 -14.35
C ASN A 53 4.87 -13.93 -15.32
N ASN A 54 5.75 -12.92 -15.29
CA ASN A 54 6.93 -12.88 -16.17
C ASN A 54 7.89 -14.05 -15.93
N LEU A 55 8.11 -14.44 -14.66
CA LEU A 55 8.98 -15.59 -14.33
C LEU A 55 8.35 -16.91 -14.79
N ARG A 56 7.03 -17.04 -14.70
CA ARG A 56 6.28 -18.17 -15.26
C ARG A 56 6.42 -18.26 -16.77
N ASP A 57 6.28 -17.14 -17.47
CA ASP A 57 6.39 -17.07 -18.93
C ASP A 57 7.83 -17.34 -19.42
N LEU A 58 8.85 -16.86 -18.68
CA LEU A 58 10.27 -17.16 -18.94
C LEU A 58 10.56 -18.66 -18.84
N GLY A 59 9.99 -19.30 -17.84
CA GLY A 59 10.11 -20.74 -17.61
C GLY A 59 11.42 -21.18 -16.93
N LYS A 60 11.49 -22.48 -16.64
CA LYS A 60 12.61 -23.11 -15.94
C LYS A 60 13.91 -23.04 -16.75
N GLY A 61 15.02 -22.87 -16.04
CA GLY A 61 16.38 -22.94 -16.57
C GLY A 61 16.90 -21.67 -17.21
N LYS A 62 16.09 -20.61 -17.29
CA LYS A 62 16.52 -19.29 -17.75
C LYS A 62 17.38 -18.59 -16.71
N ASN A 63 18.36 -17.84 -17.19
CA ASN A 63 19.19 -16.99 -16.35
C ASN A 63 18.47 -15.66 -16.11
N ILE A 64 18.55 -15.16 -14.88
CA ILE A 64 18.00 -13.88 -14.44
C ILE A 64 19.06 -13.13 -13.63
N LEU A 65 18.88 -11.82 -13.51
CA LEU A 65 19.71 -10.98 -12.66
C LEU A 65 18.90 -10.56 -11.44
N ILE A 66 19.46 -10.80 -10.25
CA ILE A 66 18.86 -10.41 -8.98
C ILE A 66 19.62 -9.19 -8.45
N PRO A 67 18.96 -8.03 -8.24
CA PRO A 67 19.61 -6.88 -7.62
C PRO A 67 19.92 -7.18 -6.15
N ILE A 68 21.16 -6.88 -5.74
CA ILE A 68 21.64 -7.08 -4.35
C ILE A 68 21.98 -5.75 -3.65
N GLY A 69 21.69 -4.60 -4.29
CA GLY A 69 21.89 -3.26 -3.74
C GLY A 69 23.07 -2.51 -4.37
N ALA A 70 23.14 -1.19 -4.14
CA ALA A 70 24.19 -0.31 -4.67
C ALA A 70 24.45 -0.41 -6.19
N GLY A 71 23.42 -0.79 -6.98
CA GLY A 71 23.53 -1.04 -8.42
C GLY A 71 24.18 -2.37 -8.80
N ALA A 72 24.59 -3.19 -7.83
CA ALA A 72 25.13 -4.53 -8.05
C ALA A 72 24.02 -5.57 -8.27
N GLN A 73 24.33 -6.56 -9.11
CA GLN A 73 23.42 -7.65 -9.47
C GLN A 73 24.17 -8.98 -9.51
N ILE A 74 23.49 -10.06 -9.18
CA ILE A 74 24.02 -11.43 -9.26
C ILE A 74 23.22 -12.25 -10.28
N GLU A 75 23.91 -13.07 -11.07
CA GLU A 75 23.27 -14.02 -11.97
C GLU A 75 22.71 -15.22 -11.19
N ALA A 76 21.47 -15.59 -11.49
CA ALA A 76 20.78 -16.75 -10.94
C ALA A 76 20.02 -17.49 -12.03
N LYS A 77 19.60 -18.73 -11.74
CA LYS A 77 18.83 -19.56 -12.67
C LYS A 77 17.46 -19.90 -12.08
N ILE A 78 16.41 -19.78 -12.88
CA ILE A 78 15.05 -20.14 -12.45
C ILE A 78 14.94 -21.66 -12.32
N GLU A 79 14.70 -22.17 -11.12
CA GLU A 79 14.56 -23.61 -10.87
C GLU A 79 13.10 -24.10 -10.95
N ASN A 80 12.20 -23.39 -10.27
CA ASN A 80 10.77 -23.69 -10.30
C ASN A 80 9.95 -22.38 -10.38
N PRO A 81 9.52 -21.97 -11.58
CA PRO A 81 8.78 -20.71 -11.75
C PRO A 81 7.35 -20.76 -11.21
N ASP A 82 6.82 -21.94 -10.91
CA ASP A 82 5.45 -22.11 -10.39
C ASP A 82 5.39 -22.09 -8.86
N ARG A 83 6.53 -22.10 -8.16
CA ARG A 83 6.59 -22.17 -6.70
C ARG A 83 6.86 -20.79 -6.11
N VAL A 84 5.92 -20.26 -5.34
CA VAL A 84 6.00 -18.92 -4.74
C VAL A 84 5.78 -19.02 -3.24
N VAL A 85 6.67 -18.40 -2.45
CA VAL A 85 6.51 -18.29 -0.99
C VAL A 85 5.84 -16.96 -0.67
N VAL A 86 4.68 -17.01 -0.03
CA VAL A 86 3.86 -15.84 0.31
C VAL A 86 3.71 -15.75 1.84
N SER A 87 3.95 -14.58 2.40
CA SER A 87 3.67 -14.31 3.82
C SER A 87 2.17 -14.18 4.05
N ILE A 88 1.63 -14.98 4.97
CA ILE A 88 0.20 -14.96 5.37
C ILE A 88 -0.05 -14.25 6.70
N GLY A 89 1.00 -13.64 7.27
CA GLY A 89 0.93 -12.86 8.51
C GLY A 89 1.40 -13.64 9.74
N ALA A 90 1.48 -12.95 10.88
CA ALA A 90 1.96 -13.50 12.16
C ALA A 90 3.35 -14.18 12.09
N GLY A 91 4.21 -13.78 11.15
CA GLY A 91 5.52 -14.40 10.91
C GLY A 91 5.46 -15.74 10.19
N ILE A 92 4.30 -16.12 9.65
CA ILE A 92 4.09 -17.38 8.93
C ILE A 92 4.08 -17.10 7.42
N SER A 93 4.74 -17.98 6.68
CA SER A 93 4.71 -17.99 5.21
C SER A 93 4.24 -19.35 4.71
N ALA A 94 3.46 -19.33 3.64
CA ALA A 94 3.01 -20.51 2.94
C ALA A 94 3.68 -20.59 1.58
N GLU A 95 3.96 -21.79 1.15
CA GLU A 95 4.40 -22.06 -0.21
C GLU A 95 3.20 -22.45 -1.06
N LEU A 96 3.01 -21.75 -2.16
CA LEU A 96 1.85 -21.85 -3.03
C LEU A 96 2.30 -22.03 -4.48
N ASN A 97 1.42 -22.56 -5.32
CA ASN A 97 1.63 -22.44 -6.75
C ASN A 97 1.40 -20.99 -7.24
N ALA A 98 1.82 -20.66 -8.45
CA ALA A 98 1.77 -19.28 -8.93
C ALA A 98 0.33 -18.74 -9.04
N GLU A 99 -0.64 -19.57 -9.42
CA GLU A 99 -2.04 -19.16 -9.51
C GLU A 99 -2.64 -18.89 -8.12
N GLU A 100 -2.40 -19.78 -7.16
CA GLU A 100 -2.82 -19.60 -5.77
C GLU A 100 -2.19 -18.34 -5.16
N ALA A 101 -0.90 -18.12 -5.38
CA ALA A 101 -0.19 -16.94 -4.89
C ALA A 101 -0.81 -15.64 -5.42
N LEU A 102 -1.24 -15.60 -6.69
CA LEU A 102 -1.91 -14.45 -7.28
C LEU A 102 -3.28 -14.13 -6.66
N THR A 103 -3.90 -15.07 -5.95
CA THR A 103 -5.14 -14.79 -5.19
C THR A 103 -4.89 -14.20 -3.81
N GLN A 104 -3.65 -14.29 -3.31
CA GLN A 104 -3.26 -13.84 -1.96
C GLN A 104 -2.51 -12.50 -1.97
N ILE A 105 -2.18 -11.97 -3.15
CA ILE A 105 -1.38 -10.76 -3.40
C ILE A 105 -2.26 -9.75 -4.15
#